data_AF-A4GRM9-F1
#
_entry.id   AF-A4GRM9-F1
#
_cell.length_a   1.000
_cell.length_b   1.000
_cell.length_c   1.000
_cell.angle_alpha   90.00
_cell.angle_beta   90.00
_cell.angle_gamma   90.00
#
_symmetry.space_group_name_H-M   'P 1'
#
loop_
_entity.id
_entity.type
_entity.pdbx_description
1 polymer ?
#
loop_
_entity_poly.entity_id
_entity_poly.type
_entity_poly.pdbx_seq_one_letter_code
_entity_poly.pdbx_strand_id
1 'polypeptide(L)'
;RDLISSPSFVSTHLYRNVTKHAHVYLLCLHHPNFECVVDPDDPYLEEELQWSLFSNETFKLCSKLSHPLGSTNRYGIYGSSNGLVCISDEILNFDSPIHIWNPSVKKFTSPPMSTNINVKFTHVSLQFGT
;
A
#
# COMPACT_ATOMS: atom_id res chain seq x y z
N ARG A 1 10.25 -17.17 5.07
CA ARG A 1 9.49 -17.68 3.90
C ARG A 1 8.32 -16.73 3.69
N ASP A 2 8.39 -15.90 2.66
CA ASP A 2 7.43 -14.81 2.47
C ASP A 2 6.08 -15.36 2.03
N LEU A 3 5.08 -15.19 2.90
CA LEU A 3 3.73 -15.75 2.71
C LEU A 3 3.11 -15.30 1.39
N ILE A 4 3.42 -14.06 0.96
CA ILE A 4 2.89 -13.44 -0.26
C ILE A 4 3.42 -14.14 -1.52
N SER A 5 4.65 -14.64 -1.48
CA SER A 5 5.31 -15.34 -2.59
C SER A 5 4.92 -16.83 -2.67
N SER A 6 4.09 -17.31 -1.73
CA SER A 6 3.64 -18.70 -1.71
C SER A 6 2.62 -18.98 -2.82
N PRO A 7 2.80 -20.02 -3.64
CA PRO A 7 1.83 -20.40 -4.68
C PRO A 7 0.41 -20.61 -4.14
N SER A 8 0.29 -21.20 -2.95
CA SER A 8 -1.00 -21.41 -2.28
C SER A 8 -1.67 -20.09 -1.87
N PHE A 9 -0.90 -19.12 -1.42
CA PHE A 9 -1.42 -17.79 -1.07
C PHE A 9 -1.93 -17.06 -2.31
N VAL A 10 -1.15 -17.11 -3.41
CA VAL A 10 -1.53 -16.54 -4.70
C VAL A 10 -2.85 -17.14 -5.20
N SER A 11 -2.98 -18.47 -5.23
CA SER A 11 -4.18 -19.14 -5.73
C SER A 11 -5.41 -18.85 -4.87
N THR A 12 -5.27 -18.85 -3.54
CA THR A 12 -6.41 -18.77 -2.62
C THR A 12 -6.87 -17.34 -2.38
N HIS A 13 -5.94 -16.38 -2.32
CA HIS A 13 -6.24 -15.00 -1.94
C HIS A 13 -6.19 -14.02 -3.12
N LEU A 14 -5.23 -14.14 -4.04
CA LEU A 14 -5.13 -13.17 -5.15
C LEU A 14 -6.10 -13.51 -6.29
N TYR A 15 -6.16 -14.78 -6.72
CA TYR A 15 -7.03 -15.19 -7.84
C TYR A 15 -8.53 -15.12 -7.49
N ARG A 16 -8.86 -15.31 -6.21
CA ARG A 16 -10.22 -15.16 -5.70
C ARG A 16 -10.70 -13.70 -5.79
N ASN A 17 -9.81 -12.71 -5.63
CA ASN A 17 -10.15 -11.30 -5.79
C ASN A 17 -10.43 -10.95 -7.26
N VAL A 18 -9.68 -11.51 -8.20
CA VAL A 18 -9.87 -11.33 -9.65
C VAL A 18 -11.26 -11.80 -10.10
N THR A 19 -11.69 -12.96 -9.60
CA THR A 19 -12.86 -13.65 -10.15
C THR A 19 -14.20 -13.25 -9.51
N LYS A 20 -14.19 -12.60 -8.34
CA LYS A 20 -15.42 -12.35 -7.58
C LYS A 20 -15.81 -10.89 -7.42
N HIS A 21 -14.94 -9.91 -7.69
CA HIS A 21 -15.14 -8.47 -7.43
C HIS A 21 -15.73 -8.10 -6.04
N ALA A 22 -15.87 -9.06 -5.13
CA ALA A 22 -16.72 -8.93 -3.94
C ALA A 22 -16.05 -8.19 -2.77
N HIS A 23 -14.79 -7.79 -2.95
CA HIS A 23 -13.93 -7.31 -1.87
C HIS A 23 -13.09 -6.12 -2.32
N VAL A 24 -13.75 -5.12 -2.94
CA VAL A 24 -13.14 -3.82 -3.24
C VAL A 24 -13.12 -2.99 -1.97
N TYR A 25 -11.93 -2.50 -1.61
CA TYR A 25 -11.72 -1.62 -0.46
C TYR A 25 -11.07 -0.32 -0.92
N LEU A 26 -11.40 0.76 -0.23
CA LEU A 26 -10.71 2.03 -0.37
C LEU A 26 -9.57 2.07 0.65
N LEU A 27 -8.36 2.39 0.19
CA LEU A 27 -7.21 2.63 1.04
C LEU A 27 -7.01 4.14 1.16
N CYS A 28 -7.18 4.69 2.36
CA CYS A 28 -7.14 6.15 2.57
C CYS A 28 -6.11 6.52 3.63
N LEU A 29 -5.39 7.62 3.37
CA LEU A 29 -4.54 8.31 4.34
C LEU A 29 -5.35 9.46 4.95
N HIS A 30 -5.48 9.48 6.27
CA HIS A 30 -6.30 10.48 6.94
C HIS A 30 -5.85 10.69 8.39
N HIS A 31 -6.34 11.77 9.00
CA HIS A 31 -6.09 12.04 10.42
C HIS A 31 -6.76 10.98 11.31
N PRO A 32 -6.16 10.65 12.48
CA PRO A 32 -6.73 9.72 13.43
C PRO A 32 -8.15 10.09 13.85
N ASN A 33 -8.41 11.39 13.94
CA ASN A 33 -9.68 11.97 14.29
C ASN A 33 -10.27 12.69 13.06
N PHE A 34 -11.45 12.25 12.60
CA PHE A 34 -12.10 12.83 11.41
C PHE A 34 -12.68 14.23 11.68
N GLU A 35 -12.86 14.58 12.95
CA GLU A 35 -13.40 15.87 13.40
C GLU A 35 -12.31 16.89 13.76
N CYS A 36 -11.02 16.57 13.53
CA CYS A 36 -9.93 17.51 13.79
C CYS A 36 -10.10 18.76 12.93
N VAL A 37 -10.34 19.90 13.56
CA VAL A 37 -10.17 21.21 12.93
C VAL A 37 -8.67 21.45 12.90
N VAL A 38 -8.07 21.21 11.74
CA VAL A 38 -6.65 21.49 11.50
C VAL A 38 -6.48 23.00 11.59
N ASP A 39 -5.73 23.47 12.59
CA ASP A 39 -5.27 24.86 12.65
C ASP A 39 -4.10 25.01 11.66
N PRO A 40 -4.26 25.69 10.51
CA PRO A 40 -3.19 25.79 9.52
C PRO A 40 -1.93 26.51 10.04
N ASP A 41 -2.02 27.22 11.16
CA ASP A 41 -0.92 27.99 11.74
C ASP A 41 -0.24 27.29 12.93
N ASP A 42 -0.65 26.07 13.31
CA ASP A 42 0.00 25.33 14.41
C ASP A 42 1.32 24.67 13.94
N PRO A 43 2.48 25.17 14.37
CA PRO A 43 3.79 24.69 13.95
C PRO A 43 4.14 23.30 14.53
N TYR A 44 3.30 22.72 15.39
CA TYR A 44 3.45 21.39 15.98
C TYR A 44 2.49 20.34 15.39
N LEU A 45 1.71 20.68 14.35
CA LEU A 45 0.91 19.70 13.60
C LEU A 45 1.79 18.85 12.67
N GLU A 46 2.79 18.17 13.22
CA GLU A 46 3.19 16.87 12.67
C GLU A 46 2.10 15.85 13.05
N GLU A 47 0.87 16.05 12.55
CA GLU A 47 -0.21 15.11 12.83
C GLU A 47 0.14 13.76 12.19
N GLU A 48 0.26 12.74 13.04
CA GLU A 48 0.48 11.36 12.63
C GLU A 48 -0.69 10.90 11.74
N LEU A 49 -0.50 10.99 10.43
CA LEU A 49 -1.47 10.45 9.48
C LEU A 49 -1.47 8.92 9.59
N GLN A 50 -2.67 8.34 9.56
CA GLN A 50 -2.84 6.89 9.58
C GLN A 50 -3.45 6.41 8.26
N TRP A 51 -3.05 5.21 7.86
CA TRP A 51 -3.68 4.50 6.75
C TRP A 51 -4.82 3.63 7.26
N SER A 52 -5.94 3.62 6.55
CA SER A 52 -7.08 2.76 6.87
C SER A 52 -7.72 2.18 5.62
N LEU A 53 -8.32 1.00 5.78
CA LEU A 53 -9.22 0.40 4.79
C LEU A 53 -10.66 0.77 5.09
N PHE A 54 -11.39 1.18 4.07
CA PHE A 54 -12.83 1.40 4.09
C PHE A 54 -13.53 0.50 3.09
N SER A 55 -14.78 0.16 3.39
CA SER A 55 -15.67 -0.50 2.44
C SER A 55 -15.93 0.45 1.27
N ASN A 56 -15.78 -0.02 0.04
CA ASN A 56 -16.10 0.79 -1.14
C ASN A 56 -17.59 1.11 -1.27
N GLU A 57 -18.46 0.23 -0.77
CA GLU A 57 -19.92 0.40 -0.87
C GLU A 57 -20.48 1.32 0.22
N THR A 58 -20.00 1.15 1.45
CA THR A 58 -20.58 1.84 2.61
C THR A 58 -19.71 2.99 3.12
N PHE A 59 -18.48 3.12 2.62
CA PHE A 59 -17.47 4.07 3.10
C PHE A 59 -17.19 3.97 4.60
N LYS A 60 -17.57 2.86 5.23
CA LYS A 60 -17.32 2.59 6.64
C LYS A 60 -15.91 2.08 6.83
N LEU A 61 -15.27 2.52 7.92
CA LEU A 61 -13.96 2.06 8.35
C LEU A 61 -14.01 0.54 8.59
N CYS A 62 -13.20 -0.21 7.86
CA CYS A 62 -13.04 -1.65 8.03
C CYS A 62 -11.86 -1.98 8.94
N SER A 63 -10.71 -1.34 8.73
CA SER A 63 -9.51 -1.64 9.50
C SER A 63 -8.52 -0.49 9.48
N LYS A 64 -7.91 -0.21 10.64
CA LYS A 64 -6.74 0.65 10.74
C LYS A 64 -5.47 -0.14 10.41
N LEU A 65 -4.60 0.47 9.62
CA LEU A 65 -3.36 -0.13 9.16
C LEU A 65 -2.19 0.55 9.87
N SER A 66 -1.27 -0.27 10.35
CA SER A 66 0.04 0.19 10.78
C SER A 66 0.96 0.30 9.58
N HIS A 67 1.93 1.20 9.63
CA HIS A 67 2.97 1.28 8.62
C HIS A 67 3.62 -0.10 8.44
N PRO A 68 3.71 -0.65 7.22
CA PRO A 68 4.23 -2.00 7.00
C PRO A 68 5.69 -2.16 7.47
N LEU A 69 6.47 -1.07 7.45
CA LEU A 69 7.87 -1.03 7.91
C LEU A 69 8.06 -0.43 9.32
N GLY A 70 6.98 -0.05 10.00
CA GLY A 70 7.05 0.52 11.37
C GLY A 70 7.53 1.98 11.49
N SER A 71 7.82 2.69 10.40
CA SER A 71 8.15 4.13 10.42
C SER A 71 6.92 5.04 10.39
N THR A 72 7.09 6.29 10.82
CA THR A 72 6.05 7.35 10.82
C THR A 72 5.94 8.09 9.48
N ASN A 73 6.83 7.82 8.52
CA ASN A 73 6.82 8.52 7.23
C ASN A 73 5.73 8.01 6.28
N ARG A 74 5.17 8.94 5.51
CA ARG A 74 4.18 8.67 4.47
C ARG A 74 4.84 7.84 3.35
N TYR A 75 4.27 6.70 2.97
CA TYR A 75 4.68 6.00 1.76
C TYR A 75 3.86 6.46 0.55
N GLY A 76 4.51 6.59 -0.59
CA GLY A 76 3.86 6.77 -1.88
C GLY A 76 3.20 5.46 -2.31
N ILE A 77 1.97 5.55 -2.82
CA ILE A 77 1.30 4.44 -3.51
C ILE A 77 1.48 4.65 -5.01
N TYR A 78 2.06 3.66 -5.67
CA TYR A 78 2.40 3.75 -7.08
C TYR A 78 1.53 2.85 -7.97
N GLY A 79 0.84 1.89 -7.37
CA GLY A 79 -0.12 1.05 -8.09
C GLY A 79 -0.78 0.01 -7.20
N SER A 80 -1.78 -0.66 -7.74
CA SER A 80 -2.45 -1.78 -7.08
C SER A 80 -2.86 -2.84 -8.10
N SER A 81 -2.85 -4.10 -7.67
CA SER A 81 -3.29 -5.23 -8.49
C SER A 81 -3.72 -6.39 -7.59
N ASN A 82 -4.93 -6.92 -7.79
CA ASN A 82 -5.45 -8.13 -7.14
C ASN A 82 -5.41 -8.12 -5.59
N GLY A 83 -5.55 -6.93 -4.98
CA GLY A 83 -5.46 -6.73 -3.53
C GLY A 83 -4.04 -6.55 -2.99
N LEU A 84 -3.04 -6.50 -3.88
CA LEU A 84 -1.69 -6.03 -3.58
C LEU A 84 -1.56 -4.55 -3.92
N VAL A 85 -0.71 -3.85 -3.17
CA VAL A 85 -0.39 -2.44 -3.34
C VAL A 85 1.11 -2.30 -3.48
N CYS A 86 1.55 -1.57 -4.50
CA CYS A 86 2.94 -1.20 -4.72
C CYS A 86 3.20 0.13 -4.00
N ILE A 87 4.14 0.11 -3.06
CA ILE A 87 4.48 1.27 -2.22
C ILE A 87 6.00 1.51 -2.20
N SER A 88 6.40 2.74 -1.89
CA SER A 88 7.77 3.12 -1.53
C SER A 88 7.72 4.16 -0.41
N ASP A 89 8.66 4.09 0.53
CA ASP A 89 8.86 5.09 1.59
C ASP A 89 9.48 6.40 1.06
N GLU A 90 9.93 6.41 -0.20
CA GLU A 90 10.51 7.55 -0.88
C GLU A 90 9.72 7.93 -2.15
N ILE A 91 10.02 9.12 -2.68
CA ILE A 91 9.61 9.49 -4.03
C ILE A 91 10.40 8.59 -4.99
N LEU A 92 9.68 7.77 -5.77
CA LEU A 92 10.30 6.77 -6.63
C LEU A 92 11.34 7.39 -7.57
N ASN A 93 12.56 6.91 -7.41
CA ASN A 93 13.64 7.03 -8.37
C ASN A 93 14.18 5.62 -8.72
N PHE A 94 15.24 5.54 -9.51
CA PHE A 94 15.81 4.26 -9.97
C PHE A 94 16.36 3.38 -8.84
N ASP A 95 16.73 4.01 -7.73
CA ASP A 95 17.36 3.39 -6.56
C ASP A 95 16.40 3.40 -5.35
N SER A 96 15.12 3.76 -5.53
CA SER A 96 14.15 3.72 -4.43
C SER A 96 13.69 2.28 -4.15
N PRO A 97 13.59 1.89 -2.87
CA PRO A 97 13.07 0.59 -2.51
C PRO A 97 11.59 0.49 -2.86
N ILE A 98 11.20 -0.59 -3.54
CA ILE A 98 9.81 -0.93 -3.81
C ILE A 98 9.38 -2.01 -2.83
N HIS A 99 8.13 -1.91 -2.35
CA HIS A 99 7.50 -2.95 -1.56
C HIS A 99 6.16 -3.34 -2.17
N ILE A 100 5.92 -4.64 -2.26
CA ILE A 100 4.63 -5.21 -2.62
C ILE A 100 3.93 -5.60 -1.32
N TRP A 101 2.89 -4.87 -0.98
CA TRP A 101 2.19 -4.97 0.29
C TRP A 101 0.78 -5.55 0.10
N ASN A 102 0.37 -6.43 1.00
CA ASN A 102 -1.03 -6.87 1.13
C ASN A 102 -1.63 -6.24 2.41
N PRO A 103 -2.48 -5.20 2.27
CA PRO A 103 -3.10 -4.51 3.40
C PRO A 103 -3.94 -5.44 4.29
N SER A 104 -4.65 -6.40 3.71
CA SER A 104 -5.59 -7.26 4.42
C SER A 104 -4.90 -8.21 5.40
N VAL A 105 -3.69 -8.68 5.08
CA VAL A 105 -2.90 -9.55 5.97
C VAL A 105 -1.72 -8.83 6.63
N LYS A 106 -1.57 -7.52 6.39
CA LYS A 106 -0.53 -6.65 6.96
C LYS A 106 0.89 -7.20 6.76
N LYS A 107 1.15 -7.81 5.60
CA LYS A 107 2.47 -8.33 5.22
C LYS A 107 2.94 -7.68 3.93
N PHE A 108 4.24 -7.53 3.78
CA PHE A 108 4.87 -7.03 2.57
C PHE A 108 6.01 -7.95 2.14
N THR A 109 6.43 -7.80 0.89
CA THR A 109 7.66 -8.37 0.36
C THR A 109 8.34 -7.31 -0.50
N SER A 110 9.67 -7.26 -0.47
CA SER A 110 10.43 -6.38 -1.36
C SER A 110 10.98 -7.21 -2.51
N PRO A 111 10.75 -6.85 -3.79
CA PRO A 111 11.49 -7.45 -4.89
C PRO A 111 13.00 -7.18 -4.72
N PRO A 112 13.85 -8.07 -5.28
CA PRO A 112 15.29 -7.85 -5.25
C PRO A 112 15.64 -6.56 -6.00
N MET A 113 16.43 -5.71 -5.34
CA MET A 113 16.97 -4.50 -5.95
C MET A 113 18.05 -4.90 -6.96
N SER A 114 18.07 -4.26 -8.13
CA SER A 114 19.15 -4.49 -9.11
C SER A 114 20.47 -4.07 -8.47
N THR A 115 21.42 -4.99 -8.35
CA THR A 115 22.79 -4.69 -7.91
C THR A 115 23.63 -4.07 -9.03
N ASN A 116 23.07 -3.95 -10.24
CA ASN A 116 23.79 -3.47 -11.41
C ASN A 116 23.48 -1.98 -11.65
N ILE A 117 24.36 -1.12 -11.10
CA ILE A 117 24.30 0.34 -11.16
C ILE A 117 24.27 0.90 -12.60
N ASN A 118 24.71 0.10 -13.58
CA ASN A 118 24.77 0.49 -15.00
C ASN A 118 23.52 0.13 -15.81
N VAL A 119 22.56 -0.58 -15.22
CA VAL A 119 21.38 -1.07 -15.94
C VAL A 119 20.14 -0.41 -15.36
N LYS A 120 19.80 0.75 -15.93
CA LYS A 120 18.58 1.50 -15.60
C LYS A 120 17.43 1.01 -16.47
N PHE A 121 16.57 0.16 -15.92
CA PHE A 121 15.29 -0.17 -16.56
C PHE A 121 14.15 0.57 -15.85
N THR A 122 13.57 1.57 -16.52
CA THR A 122 12.26 2.12 -16.17
C THR A 122 11.20 1.44 -17.00
N HIS A 123 10.81 0.23 -16.58
CA HIS A 123 9.57 -0.37 -17.06
C HIS A 123 8.61 -0.52 -15.89
N VAL A 124 7.79 0.51 -15.68
CA VAL A 124 6.68 0.48 -14.73
C VAL A 124 5.40 0.28 -15.55
N SER A 125 4.94 -0.96 -15.67
CA SER A 125 3.61 -1.25 -16.22
C SER A 125 2.58 -1.24 -15.09
N LEU A 126 1.78 -0.18 -15.05
CA LEU A 126 0.60 -0.11 -14.19
C LEU A 126 -0.59 -0.68 -14.96
N GLN A 127 -0.93 -1.94 -14.70
CA GLN A 127 -2.18 -2.52 -15.17
C GLN A 127 -3.22 -2.40 -14.07
N PHE A 128 -4.20 -1.53 -14.29
CA PHE A 128 -5.44 -1.52 -13.54
C PHE A 128 -6.30 -2.64 -14.09
N GLY A 129 -6.77 -3.54 -13.20
CA GLY A 129 -7.52 -4.73 -13.59
C GLY A 129 -8.70 -4.40 -14.51
N THR A 130 -8.90 -5.26 -15.51
CA THR A 130 -10.07 -5.27 -16.42
C THR A 130 -11.33 -5.71 -15.69
#